data_AF-A0A4Q9LH34-F1
#
_entry.id   AF-A0A4Q9LH34-F1
#
_cell.length_a   1.000
_cell.length_b   1.000
_cell.length_c   1.000
_cell.angle_alpha   90.00
_cell.angle_beta   90.00
_cell.angle_gamma   90.00
#
_symmetry.space_group_name_H-M   'P 1'
#
loop_
_entity.id
_entity.type
_entity.pdbx_description
1 polymer ?
#
loop_
_entity_poly.entity_id
_entity_poly.type
_entity_poly.pdbx_seq_one_letter_code
_entity_poly.pdbx_strand_id
1 'polypeptide(L)'
;VIQINKETGKVFKIGKSSFKKGDFDALGPDVKYVSCPDGELIKIKDDEKTVTLHEIDVINSRTQGYLALFSGESGEIRNEIREEVNKKVEEWVNEGKAEFITGILFIDEVHILDNEAFSFLNKISEDEFCPILILASNKEILKIDTQDGAEEQDIPKDFIDRALIVKTEEYTGKEIESIVKLRMEEENIAIDKESLKYLVDIASNTSLRYSLNLLTFSNARASKRNRSIILEDIKRVSDIFLDENRAISCLNK
;
A
#
# COMPACT_ATOMS: atom_id res chain seq x y z
N VAL A 1 37.49 -3.39 7.15
CA VAL A 1 36.56 -4.51 7.40
C VAL A 1 35.84 -4.80 6.10
N ILE A 2 36.00 -6.02 5.62
CA ILE A 2 35.36 -6.52 4.39
C ILE A 2 34.65 -7.82 4.72
N GLN A 3 33.58 -8.12 4.00
CA GLN A 3 32.91 -9.41 4.02
C GLN A 3 33.06 -10.04 2.65
N ILE A 4 33.44 -11.31 2.63
CA ILE A 4 33.64 -12.06 1.39
C ILE A 4 32.63 -13.20 1.39
N ASN A 5 31.77 -13.24 0.38
CA ASN A 5 30.94 -14.41 0.15
C ASN A 5 31.81 -15.46 -0.57
N LYS A 6 32.05 -16.60 0.10
CA LYS A 6 32.97 -17.64 -0.38
C LYS A 6 32.52 -18.31 -1.67
N GLU A 7 31.21 -18.44 -1.88
CA GLU A 7 30.62 -19.14 -3.04
C GLU A 7 30.65 -18.26 -4.29
N THR A 8 30.29 -16.99 -4.14
CA THR A 8 30.20 -16.05 -5.27
C THR A 8 31.50 -15.29 -5.53
N GLY A 9 32.45 -15.30 -4.58
CA GLY A 9 33.66 -14.48 -4.62
C GLY A 9 33.43 -12.98 -4.46
N LYS A 10 32.20 -12.52 -4.23
CA LYS A 10 31.87 -11.10 -4.09
C LYS A 10 32.44 -10.55 -2.77
N VAL A 11 33.13 -9.41 -2.89
CA VAL A 11 33.72 -8.69 -1.77
C VAL A 11 32.88 -7.45 -1.45
N PHE A 12 32.33 -7.41 -0.25
CA PHE A 12 31.56 -6.27 0.26
C PHE A 12 32.43 -5.45 1.21
N LYS A 13 32.62 -4.17 0.89
CA LYS A 13 33.34 -3.23 1.75
C LYS A 13 32.40 -2.68 2.82
N ILE A 14 32.53 -3.17 4.06
CA ILE A 14 31.71 -2.73 5.20
C ILE A 14 32.18 -1.36 5.72
N GLY A 15 33.49 -1.15 5.79
CA GLY A 15 34.07 0.10 6.28
C GLY A 15 35.55 -0.01 6.64
N LYS A 16 36.15 1.09 7.09
CA LYS A 16 37.52 1.08 7.64
C LYS A 16 37.47 0.78 9.14
N SER A 17 38.52 0.16 9.68
CA SER A 17 38.60 -0.11 11.13
C SER A 17 38.69 1.21 11.91
N SER A 18 37.88 1.34 12.96
CA SER A 18 37.90 2.49 13.88
C SER A 18 39.25 2.66 14.59
N PHE A 19 40.03 1.58 14.76
CA PHE A 19 41.36 1.62 15.36
C PHE A 19 42.42 2.33 14.50
N LYS A 20 42.17 2.48 13.19
CA LYS A 20 43.07 3.20 12.26
C LYS A 20 42.53 4.57 11.86
N LYS A 21 41.70 5.18 12.72
CA LYS A 21 41.14 6.50 12.49
C LYS A 21 42.25 7.55 12.66
N GLY A 22 42.67 8.18 11.56
CA GLY A 22 43.74 9.19 11.55
C GLY A 22 45.01 8.78 10.81
N ASP A 23 45.18 7.48 10.47
CA ASP A 23 46.37 6.97 9.78
C ASP A 23 46.43 7.34 8.27
N PHE A 24 45.38 7.97 7.73
CA PHE A 24 45.25 8.24 6.31
C PHE A 24 44.83 9.69 6.07
N ASP A 25 45.70 10.47 5.41
CA ASP A 25 45.46 11.88 5.07
C ASP A 25 44.45 12.07 3.91
N ALA A 26 44.38 11.11 2.98
CA ALA A 26 43.48 11.15 1.83
C ALA A 26 42.23 10.29 2.09
N LEU A 27 41.24 10.85 2.77
CA LEU A 27 39.94 10.22 2.99
C LEU A 27 38.87 11.01 2.26
N GLY A 28 38.06 10.32 1.45
CA GLY A 28 36.83 10.91 0.92
C GLY A 28 35.83 11.21 2.04
N PRO A 29 34.85 12.10 1.81
CA PRO A 29 33.89 12.52 2.84
C PRO A 29 33.05 11.36 3.42
N ASP A 30 32.85 10.26 2.68
CA ASP A 30 31.95 9.15 3.05
C ASP A 30 32.67 7.92 3.66
N VAL A 31 33.74 8.12 4.42
CA VAL A 31 34.43 6.98 5.05
C VAL A 31 33.71 6.54 6.33
N LYS A 32 32.92 5.47 6.21
CA LYS A 32 32.34 4.77 7.36
C LYS A 32 33.40 4.00 8.14
N TYR A 33 33.58 4.37 9.42
CA TYR A 33 34.40 3.64 10.37
C TYR A 33 33.56 2.63 11.13
N VAL A 34 34.08 1.42 11.27
CA VAL A 34 33.43 0.30 11.95
C VAL A 34 34.41 -0.38 12.89
N SER A 35 33.92 -0.93 13.99
CA SER A 35 34.72 -1.77 14.89
C SER A 35 35.21 -3.02 14.16
N CYS A 36 36.30 -3.61 14.66
CA CYS A 36 36.70 -4.93 14.21
C CYS A 36 35.59 -5.93 14.57
N PRO A 37 35.16 -6.78 13.62
CA PRO A 37 34.18 -7.82 13.92
C PRO A 37 34.72 -8.79 14.96
N ASP A 38 33.90 -9.11 15.95
CA ASP A 38 34.24 -10.09 16.98
C ASP A 38 33.72 -11.49 16.63
N GLY A 39 34.42 -12.51 17.17
CA GLY A 39 34.11 -13.92 16.97
C GLY A 39 34.81 -14.55 15.77
N GLU A 40 34.23 -15.63 15.24
CA GLU A 40 34.83 -16.40 14.16
C GLU A 40 34.89 -15.63 12.83
N LEU A 41 36.00 -15.80 12.11
CA LEU A 41 36.24 -15.16 10.81
C LEU A 41 35.36 -15.71 9.68
N ILE A 42 34.94 -16.97 9.81
CA ILE A 42 34.08 -17.66 8.84
C ILE A 42 32.78 -17.96 9.56
N LYS A 43 31.67 -17.45 9.03
CA LYS A 43 30.33 -17.73 9.52
C LYS A 43 29.48 -18.25 8.37
N ILE A 44 28.81 -19.37 8.57
CA ILE A 44 27.75 -19.85 7.69
C ILE A 44 26.49 -19.07 8.08
N LYS A 45 25.84 -18.46 7.09
CA LYS A 45 24.61 -17.70 7.29
C LYS A 45 23.60 -18.23 6.29
N ASP A 46 22.47 -18.68 6.79
CA ASP A 46 21.33 -19.03 5.96
C ASP A 46 20.68 -17.72 5.47
N ASP A 47 20.45 -17.64 4.16
CA ASP A 47 19.88 -16.47 3.49
C ASP A 47 18.53 -16.86 2.91
N GLU A 48 17.46 -16.53 3.63
CA GLU A 48 16.09 -16.74 3.18
C GLU A 48 15.73 -15.65 2.17
N LYS A 49 15.24 -16.07 1.00
CA LYS A 49 14.82 -15.15 -0.07
C LYS A 49 13.39 -15.43 -0.44
N THR A 50 12.55 -14.43 -0.24
CA THR A 50 11.18 -14.42 -0.75
C THR A 50 11.20 -13.86 -2.16
N VAL A 51 10.63 -14.61 -3.10
CA VAL A 51 10.44 -14.21 -4.50
C VAL A 51 9.00 -14.47 -4.89
N THR A 52 8.47 -13.63 -5.78
CA THR A 52 7.09 -13.79 -6.28
C THR A 52 7.07 -14.67 -7.53
N LEU A 53 5.94 -15.35 -7.77
CA LEU A 53 5.77 -16.13 -9.01
C LEU A 53 5.92 -15.27 -10.27
N HIS A 54 5.45 -14.02 -10.21
CA HIS A 54 5.62 -13.06 -11.31
C HIS A 54 7.09 -12.81 -11.65
N GLU A 55 7.98 -12.68 -10.66
CA GLU A 55 9.41 -12.50 -10.91
C GLU A 55 10.01 -13.71 -11.62
N ILE A 56 9.62 -14.92 -11.21
CA ILE A 56 10.07 -16.18 -11.83
C ILE A 56 9.57 -16.27 -13.28
N ASP A 57 8.31 -15.91 -13.52
CA ASP A 57 7.73 -15.87 -14.86
C ASP A 57 8.48 -14.92 -15.80
N VAL A 58 8.77 -13.70 -15.35
CA VAL A 58 9.47 -12.68 -16.16
C VAL A 58 10.90 -13.11 -16.46
N ILE A 59 11.60 -13.69 -15.48
CA ILE A 59 12.98 -14.18 -15.66
C ILE A 59 13.01 -15.32 -16.68
N ASN A 60 12.05 -16.25 -16.64
CA ASN A 60 12.01 -17.38 -17.57
C ASN A 60 11.48 -17.02 -18.96
N SER A 61 10.75 -15.91 -19.09
CA SER A 61 10.18 -15.46 -20.37
C SER A 61 11.23 -14.91 -21.35
N ARG A 62 12.34 -14.33 -20.87
CA ARG A 62 13.33 -13.66 -21.73
C ARG A 62 14.77 -13.83 -21.25
N THR A 63 15.71 -13.84 -22.18
CA THR A 63 17.16 -13.94 -21.93
C THR A 63 17.71 -12.80 -21.04
N GLN A 64 17.03 -11.66 -20.97
CA GLN A 64 17.31 -10.53 -20.06
C GLN A 64 16.12 -10.20 -19.14
N GLY A 65 15.31 -11.19 -18.76
CA GLY A 65 14.11 -11.00 -17.94
C GLY A 65 14.36 -10.25 -16.62
N TYR A 66 15.52 -10.42 -16.00
CA TYR A 66 15.89 -9.69 -14.79
C TYR A 66 15.91 -8.16 -14.98
N LEU A 67 16.36 -7.65 -16.13
CA LEU A 67 16.35 -6.20 -16.39
C LEU A 67 14.93 -5.68 -16.63
N ALA A 68 14.06 -6.52 -17.21
CA ALA A 68 12.68 -6.16 -17.49
C ALA A 68 11.85 -5.94 -16.20
N LEU A 69 12.22 -6.61 -15.10
CA LEU A 69 11.63 -6.36 -13.78
C LEU A 69 11.84 -4.92 -13.30
N PHE A 70 12.96 -4.29 -13.68
CA PHE A 70 13.27 -2.92 -13.27
C PHE A 70 12.85 -1.86 -14.31
N SER A 71 12.75 -2.24 -15.59
CA SER A 71 12.33 -1.32 -16.65
C SER A 71 10.81 -1.26 -16.84
N GLY A 72 10.06 -2.24 -16.33
CA GLY A 72 8.61 -2.35 -16.54
C GLY A 72 8.23 -2.89 -17.93
N GLU A 73 9.21 -3.22 -18.78
CA GLU A 73 8.99 -3.75 -20.13
C GLU A 73 8.87 -5.28 -20.15
N SER A 74 8.22 -5.86 -19.13
CA SER A 74 8.01 -7.32 -19.02
C SER A 74 7.19 -7.87 -20.19
N GLY A 75 6.21 -7.09 -20.67
CA GLY A 75 5.29 -7.49 -21.74
C GLY A 75 4.38 -8.65 -21.34
N GLU A 76 3.61 -9.17 -22.29
CA GLU A 76 2.76 -10.33 -22.06
C GLU A 76 3.59 -11.61 -21.91
N ILE A 77 3.28 -12.39 -20.88
CA ILE A 77 3.93 -13.68 -20.61
C ILE A 77 3.02 -14.78 -21.13
N ARG A 78 3.57 -15.70 -21.93
CA ARG A 78 2.82 -16.84 -22.48
C ARG A 78 2.40 -17.79 -21.37
N ASN A 79 1.21 -18.36 -21.49
CA ASN A 79 0.69 -19.33 -20.52
C ASN A 79 1.57 -20.58 -20.39
N GLU A 80 2.21 -21.03 -21.48
CA GLU A 80 3.16 -22.17 -21.46
C GLU A 80 4.27 -21.99 -20.42
N ILE A 81 4.79 -20.76 -20.28
CA ILE A 81 5.85 -20.44 -19.30
C ILE A 81 5.28 -20.50 -17.88
N ARG A 82 4.07 -19.96 -17.66
CA ARG A 82 3.39 -19.99 -16.36
C ARG A 82 3.12 -21.41 -15.89
N GLU A 83 2.64 -22.27 -16.80
CA GLU A 83 2.41 -23.69 -16.49
C GLU A 83 3.71 -24.42 -16.13
N GLU A 84 4.80 -24.15 -16.84
CA GLU A 84 6.11 -24.71 -16.53
C GLU A 84 6.64 -24.22 -15.17
N VAL A 85 6.46 -22.93 -14.86
CA VAL A 85 6.83 -22.34 -13.57
C VAL A 85 6.01 -22.94 -12.43
N ASN A 86 4.68 -23.01 -12.58
CA ASN A 86 3.78 -23.58 -11.58
C ASN A 86 4.18 -25.02 -11.24
N LYS A 87 4.46 -25.86 -12.26
CA LYS A 87 4.91 -27.24 -12.05
C LYS A 87 6.24 -27.32 -11.29
N LYS A 88 7.22 -26.47 -11.64
CA LYS A 88 8.51 -26.43 -10.95
C LYS A 88 8.38 -25.98 -9.50
N VAL A 89 7.51 -25.00 -9.24
CA VAL A 89 7.25 -24.51 -7.88
C VAL A 89 6.58 -25.61 -7.05
N GLU A 90 5.60 -26.30 -7.62
CA GLU A 90 4.95 -27.45 -6.96
C GLU A 90 5.96 -28.56 -6.63
N GLU A 91 6.86 -28.90 -7.57
CA GLU A 91 7.97 -29.83 -7.33
C GLU A 91 8.88 -29.37 -6.17
N TRP A 92 9.26 -28.09 -6.14
CA TRP A 92 10.10 -27.54 -5.06
C TRP A 92 9.42 -27.54 -3.69
N VAL A 93 8.11 -27.28 -3.65
CA VAL A 93 7.31 -27.33 -2.43
C VAL A 93 7.20 -28.78 -1.93
N ASN A 94 6.88 -29.72 -2.83
CA ASN A 94 6.76 -31.14 -2.50
C ASN A 94 8.09 -31.77 -2.05
N GLU A 95 9.22 -31.32 -2.60
CA GLU A 95 10.55 -31.74 -2.19
C GLU A 95 11.06 -31.05 -0.89
N GLY A 96 10.31 -30.08 -0.37
CA GLY A 96 10.69 -29.29 0.82
C GLY A 96 11.86 -28.33 0.57
N LYS A 97 12.12 -27.96 -0.68
CA LYS A 97 13.15 -26.97 -1.07
C LYS A 97 12.66 -25.53 -0.98
N ALA A 98 11.35 -25.33 -1.06
CA ALA A 98 10.70 -24.03 -0.99
C ALA A 98 9.42 -24.11 -0.16
N GLU A 99 9.01 -22.99 0.43
CA GLU A 99 7.73 -22.82 1.10
C GLU A 99 6.87 -21.86 0.28
N PHE A 100 5.62 -22.24 0.01
CA PHE A 100 4.66 -21.37 -0.68
C PHE A 100 3.88 -20.54 0.33
N ILE A 101 3.88 -19.22 0.13
CA ILE A 101 3.19 -18.27 1.01
C ILE A 101 2.07 -17.59 0.22
N THR A 102 0.82 -17.80 0.63
CA THR A 102 -0.35 -17.15 0.02
C THR A 102 -0.39 -15.67 0.39
N GLY A 103 -0.38 -14.81 -0.62
CA GLY A 103 -0.51 -13.36 -0.45
C GLY A 103 -1.95 -12.85 -0.43
N ILE A 104 -2.09 -11.53 -0.39
CA ILE A 104 -3.37 -10.83 -0.52
C ILE A 104 -3.31 -9.95 -1.76
N LEU A 105 -4.32 -10.04 -2.62
CA LEU A 105 -4.55 -9.09 -3.71
C LEU A 105 -5.70 -8.17 -3.30
N PHE A 106 -5.36 -6.92 -3.00
CA PHE A 106 -6.34 -5.87 -2.71
C PHE A 106 -6.63 -5.06 -3.98
N ILE A 107 -7.90 -5.02 -4.38
CA ILE A 107 -8.38 -4.21 -5.50
C ILE A 107 -9.34 -3.17 -4.93
N ASP A 108 -8.90 -1.91 -4.96
CA ASP A 108 -9.74 -0.77 -4.62
C ASP A 108 -10.60 -0.36 -5.82
N GLU A 109 -11.77 0.19 -5.55
CA GLU A 109 -12.74 0.64 -6.57
C GLU A 109 -13.04 -0.41 -7.65
N VAL A 110 -13.39 -1.62 -7.22
CA VAL A 110 -13.62 -2.77 -8.11
C VAL A 110 -14.71 -2.53 -9.16
N HIS A 111 -15.62 -1.59 -8.92
CA HIS A 111 -16.68 -1.19 -9.86
C HIS A 111 -16.16 -0.52 -11.16
N ILE A 112 -14.87 -0.21 -11.24
CA ILE A 112 -14.22 0.30 -12.46
C ILE A 112 -13.87 -0.85 -13.42
N LEU A 113 -13.79 -2.09 -12.92
CA LEU A 113 -13.48 -3.26 -13.72
C LEU A 113 -14.61 -3.60 -14.69
N ASP A 114 -14.23 -4.14 -15.85
CA ASP A 114 -15.17 -4.64 -16.85
C ASP A 114 -15.53 -6.12 -16.60
N ASN A 115 -16.53 -6.59 -17.35
CA ASN A 115 -17.01 -7.97 -17.25
C ASN A 115 -15.94 -9.01 -17.64
N GLU A 116 -14.99 -8.64 -18.50
CA GLU A 116 -13.88 -9.52 -18.90
C GLU A 116 -12.91 -9.74 -17.73
N ALA A 117 -12.57 -8.66 -17.00
CA ALA A 117 -11.78 -8.74 -15.79
C ALA A 117 -12.47 -9.57 -14.70
N PHE A 118 -13.77 -9.40 -14.48
CA PHE A 118 -14.51 -10.25 -13.51
C PHE A 118 -14.55 -11.71 -13.93
N SER A 119 -14.72 -12.00 -15.22
CA SER A 119 -14.66 -13.36 -15.75
C SER A 119 -13.28 -13.98 -15.53
N PHE A 120 -12.21 -13.20 -15.70
CA PHE A 120 -10.85 -13.61 -15.39
C PHE A 120 -10.66 -13.85 -13.89
N LEU A 121 -11.13 -12.95 -13.02
CA LEU A 121 -11.06 -13.09 -11.57
C LEU A 121 -11.80 -14.35 -11.08
N ASN A 122 -12.98 -14.65 -11.65
CA ASN A 122 -13.71 -15.88 -11.36
C ASN A 122 -12.90 -17.13 -11.76
N LYS A 123 -12.26 -17.11 -12.93
CA LYS A 123 -11.44 -18.23 -13.37
C LYS A 123 -10.22 -18.45 -12.47
N ILE A 124 -9.50 -17.39 -12.10
CA ILE A 124 -8.31 -17.54 -11.23
C ILE A 124 -8.69 -17.87 -9.80
N SER A 125 -9.91 -17.55 -9.35
CA SER A 125 -10.39 -17.90 -7.99
C SER A 125 -10.44 -19.41 -7.75
N GLU A 126 -10.44 -20.20 -8.83
CA GLU A 126 -10.41 -21.67 -8.82
C GLU A 126 -8.98 -22.24 -8.90
N ASP A 127 -7.96 -21.40 -9.12
CA ASP A 127 -6.55 -21.80 -9.18
C ASP A 127 -5.97 -22.03 -7.78
N GLU A 128 -5.08 -23.01 -7.63
CA GLU A 128 -4.42 -23.36 -6.37
C GLU A 128 -3.48 -22.25 -5.89
N PHE A 129 -2.84 -21.54 -6.82
CA PHE A 129 -1.92 -20.44 -6.50
C PHE A 129 -2.64 -19.09 -6.32
N CYS A 130 -3.97 -19.07 -6.27
CA CYS A 130 -4.74 -17.84 -6.14
C CYS A 130 -4.51 -17.18 -4.77
N PRO A 131 -4.13 -15.88 -4.73
CA PRO A 131 -4.06 -15.14 -3.48
C PRO A 131 -5.45 -14.87 -2.91
N ILE A 132 -5.51 -14.48 -1.64
CA ILE A 132 -6.76 -14.01 -1.05
C ILE A 132 -7.17 -12.71 -1.73
N LEU A 133 -8.33 -12.71 -2.39
CA LEU A 133 -8.89 -11.53 -3.05
C LEU A 133 -9.67 -10.68 -2.05
N ILE A 134 -9.26 -9.43 -1.86
CA ILE A 134 -10.01 -8.44 -1.08
C ILE A 134 -10.40 -7.31 -2.02
N LEU A 135 -11.71 -7.10 -2.16
CA LEU A 135 -12.26 -6.11 -3.09
C LEU A 135 -12.98 -5.03 -2.29
N ALA A 136 -12.76 -3.77 -2.66
CA ALA A 136 -13.50 -2.64 -2.11
C ALA A 136 -14.34 -1.98 -3.21
N SER A 137 -15.58 -1.63 -2.87
CA SER A 137 -16.46 -0.81 -3.72
C SER A 137 -17.15 0.22 -2.85
N ASN A 138 -17.13 1.47 -3.31
CA ASN A 138 -17.88 2.57 -2.70
C ASN A 138 -19.29 2.73 -3.30
N LYS A 139 -19.63 1.95 -4.33
CA LYS A 139 -20.99 1.93 -4.90
C LYS A 139 -21.83 0.90 -4.18
N GLU A 140 -23.08 1.27 -3.86
CA GLU A 140 -24.06 0.29 -3.43
C GLU A 140 -24.23 -0.74 -4.55
N ILE A 141 -24.05 -2.02 -4.21
CA ILE A 141 -24.43 -3.11 -5.09
C ILE A 141 -25.96 -3.03 -5.22
N LEU A 142 -26.45 -2.35 -6.25
CA LEU A 142 -27.88 -2.22 -6.53
C LEU A 142 -28.46 -3.63 -6.67
N LYS A 143 -29.27 -4.05 -5.69
CA LYS A 143 -30.11 -5.23 -5.81
C LYS A 143 -31.28 -4.86 -6.69
N ILE A 144 -31.29 -5.34 -7.92
CA ILE A 144 -32.38 -5.10 -8.84
C ILE A 144 -33.18 -6.40 -8.95
N ASP A 145 -34.41 -6.33 -8.45
CA ASP A 145 -35.45 -7.31 -8.71
C ASP A 145 -36.07 -6.92 -10.06
N THR A 146 -35.68 -7.57 -11.15
CA THR A 146 -36.26 -7.29 -12.47
C THR A 146 -37.12 -8.45 -12.93
N GLN A 147 -38.44 -8.20 -12.99
CA GLN A 147 -39.33 -8.93 -13.88
C GLN A 147 -39.27 -8.42 -15.33
N ASP A 148 -38.75 -7.23 -15.61
CA ASP A 148 -38.64 -6.70 -16.98
C ASP A 148 -37.53 -5.62 -17.08
N GLY A 149 -36.47 -5.86 -17.86
CA GLY A 149 -35.48 -4.84 -18.27
C GLY A 149 -34.13 -4.92 -17.55
N ALA A 150 -33.09 -5.30 -18.28
CA ALA A 150 -31.73 -5.44 -17.76
C ALA A 150 -31.12 -4.08 -17.37
N GLU A 151 -30.82 -3.89 -16.09
CA GLU A 151 -29.92 -2.85 -15.62
C GLU A 151 -28.53 -3.48 -15.37
N GLU A 152 -27.48 -2.83 -15.86
CA GLU A 152 -26.09 -3.27 -15.73
C GLU A 152 -25.67 -3.25 -14.25
N GLN A 153 -25.30 -4.42 -13.73
CA GLN A 153 -24.72 -4.54 -12.40
C GLN A 153 -23.23 -4.17 -12.48
N ASP A 154 -22.74 -3.30 -11.58
CA ASP A 154 -21.31 -2.93 -11.54
C ASP A 154 -20.39 -4.14 -11.25
N ILE A 155 -20.94 -5.20 -10.63
CA ILE A 155 -20.23 -6.45 -10.33
C ILE A 155 -21.13 -7.62 -10.75
N PRO A 156 -20.67 -8.56 -11.59
CA PRO A 156 -21.45 -9.71 -12.00
C PRO A 156 -21.99 -10.56 -10.84
N LYS A 157 -23.25 -10.98 -10.92
CA LYS A 157 -23.94 -11.73 -9.86
C LYS A 157 -23.23 -13.04 -9.48
N ASP A 158 -22.69 -13.75 -10.46
CA ASP A 158 -21.91 -14.98 -10.28
C ASP A 158 -20.67 -14.75 -9.41
N PHE A 159 -20.03 -13.58 -9.53
CA PHE A 159 -18.91 -13.18 -8.68
C PHE A 159 -19.37 -12.92 -7.24
N ILE A 160 -20.50 -12.22 -7.07
CA ILE A 160 -21.05 -11.88 -5.74
C ILE A 160 -21.50 -13.12 -4.98
N ASP A 161 -22.11 -14.10 -5.67
CA ASP A 161 -22.58 -15.34 -5.06
C ASP A 161 -21.42 -16.16 -4.43
N ARG A 162 -20.18 -15.93 -4.88
CA ARG A 162 -18.96 -16.55 -4.35
C ARG A 162 -18.25 -15.69 -3.29
N ALA A 163 -18.61 -14.42 -3.16
CA ALA A 163 -17.89 -13.46 -2.32
C ALA A 163 -18.47 -13.37 -0.89
N LEU A 164 -17.60 -13.19 0.10
CA LEU A 164 -18.00 -12.80 1.45
C LEU A 164 -18.16 -11.28 1.51
N ILE A 165 -19.40 -10.80 1.63
CA ILE A 165 -19.69 -9.36 1.69
C ILE A 165 -19.60 -8.88 3.14
N VAL A 166 -18.65 -7.98 3.41
CA VAL A 166 -18.55 -7.25 4.68
C VAL A 166 -19.07 -5.84 4.47
N LYS A 167 -20.15 -5.49 5.17
CA LYS A 167 -20.72 -4.13 5.13
C LYS A 167 -20.09 -3.27 6.21
N THR A 168 -19.74 -2.04 5.84
CA THR A 168 -19.33 -1.00 6.77
C THR A 168 -20.53 -0.12 7.11
N GLU A 169 -20.53 0.45 8.31
CA GLU A 169 -21.55 1.38 8.79
C GLU A 169 -20.95 2.78 8.93
N GLU A 170 -21.80 3.80 8.92
CA GLU A 170 -21.38 5.18 9.15
C GLU A 170 -20.90 5.39 10.60
N TYR A 171 -19.85 6.18 10.77
CA TYR A 171 -19.34 6.51 12.09
C TYR A 171 -20.30 7.41 12.86
N THR A 172 -20.46 7.12 14.15
CA THR A 172 -21.14 8.00 15.09
C THR A 172 -20.29 9.23 15.40
N GLY A 173 -20.91 10.34 15.85
CA GLY A 173 -20.17 11.56 16.21
C GLY A 173 -19.06 11.36 17.26
N LYS A 174 -19.21 10.39 18.16
CA LYS A 174 -18.18 10.02 19.15
C LYS A 174 -16.99 9.29 18.51
N GLU A 175 -17.25 8.43 17.53
CA GLU A 175 -16.20 7.74 16.77
C GLU A 175 -15.46 8.73 15.88
N ILE A 176 -16.17 9.65 15.23
CA ILE A 176 -15.57 10.76 14.47
C ILE A 176 -14.63 11.58 15.37
N GLU A 177 -15.08 12.00 16.57
CA GLU A 177 -14.22 12.71 17.52
C GLU A 177 -12.97 11.91 17.88
N SER A 178 -13.11 10.59 18.06
CA SER A 178 -11.99 9.69 18.39
C SER A 178 -11.01 9.57 17.23
N ILE A 179 -11.49 9.44 15.99
CA ILE A 179 -10.66 9.40 14.78
C ILE A 179 -9.89 10.72 14.61
N VAL A 180 -10.55 11.86 14.80
CA VAL A 180 -9.90 13.17 14.73
C VAL A 180 -8.81 13.30 15.79
N LYS A 181 -9.05 12.84 17.03
CA LYS A 181 -8.03 12.83 18.10
C LYS A 181 -6.82 11.97 17.75
N LEU A 182 -7.04 10.77 17.21
CA LEU A 182 -5.95 9.91 16.75
C LEU A 182 -5.13 10.61 15.66
N ARG A 183 -5.79 11.29 14.72
CA ARG A 183 -5.08 12.06 13.68
C ARG A 183 -4.28 13.22 14.24
N MET A 184 -4.81 13.92 15.25
CA MET A 184 -4.09 14.98 15.95
C MET A 184 -2.83 14.46 16.65
N GLU A 185 -2.90 13.28 17.27
CA GLU A 185 -1.75 12.64 17.92
C GLU A 185 -0.70 12.25 16.88
N GLU A 186 -1.11 11.66 15.75
CA GLU A 186 -0.23 11.27 14.65
C GLU A 186 0.50 12.48 14.05
N GLU A 187 -0.22 13.59 13.80
CA GLU A 187 0.32 14.81 13.21
C GLU A 187 0.92 15.79 14.25
N ASN A 188 0.92 15.44 15.54
CA ASN A 188 1.35 16.29 16.67
C ASN A 188 0.68 17.68 16.68
N ILE A 189 -0.64 17.71 16.49
CA ILE A 189 -1.43 18.95 16.38
C ILE A 189 -2.10 19.30 17.71
N ALA A 190 -1.84 20.50 18.20
CA ALA A 190 -2.56 21.09 19.33
C ALA A 190 -3.77 21.91 18.85
N ILE A 191 -4.96 21.55 19.33
CA ILE A 191 -6.23 22.24 19.07
C ILE A 191 -6.95 22.53 20.39
N ASP A 192 -7.69 23.63 20.46
CA ASP A 192 -8.57 23.89 21.60
C ASP A 192 -9.86 23.04 21.54
N LYS A 193 -10.53 22.88 22.69
CA LYS A 193 -11.72 22.02 22.81
C LYS A 193 -12.91 22.53 22.00
N GLU A 194 -13.04 23.83 21.79
CA GLU A 194 -14.17 24.43 21.05
C GLU A 194 -13.98 24.19 19.55
N SER A 195 -12.77 24.39 19.05
CA SER A 195 -12.34 24.08 17.68
C SER A 195 -12.49 22.61 17.35
N LEU A 196 -12.13 21.71 18.27
CA LEU A 196 -12.32 20.27 18.06
C LEU A 196 -13.80 19.91 17.86
N LYS A 197 -14.68 20.43 18.71
CA LYS A 197 -16.13 20.22 18.57
C LYS A 197 -16.64 20.74 17.23
N TYR A 198 -16.24 21.95 16.86
CA TYR A 198 -16.61 22.55 15.59
C TYR A 198 -16.13 21.71 14.39
N LEU A 199 -14.93 21.13 14.47
CA LEU A 199 -14.38 20.27 13.41
C LEU A 199 -15.14 18.93 13.29
N VAL A 200 -15.59 18.36 14.43
CA VAL A 200 -16.44 17.17 14.47
C VAL A 200 -17.83 17.48 13.90
N ASP A 201 -18.42 18.63 14.24
CA ASP A 201 -19.69 19.08 13.66
C ASP A 201 -19.59 19.25 12.13
N ILE A 202 -18.47 19.78 11.63
CA ILE A 202 -18.20 19.84 10.18
C ILE A 202 -18.14 18.42 9.58
N ALA A 203 -17.42 17.50 10.21
CA ALA A 203 -17.28 16.12 9.73
C ALA A 203 -18.63 15.42 9.61
N SER A 204 -19.52 15.60 10.60
CA SER A 204 -20.86 15.01 10.60
C SER A 204 -21.80 15.61 9.55
N ASN A 205 -21.62 16.87 9.17
CA ASN A 205 -22.45 17.53 8.15
C ASN A 205 -21.91 17.41 6.72
N THR A 206 -20.63 17.03 6.55
CA THR A 206 -19.96 16.97 5.25
C THR A 206 -19.32 15.60 5.02
N SER A 207 -18.01 15.47 5.27
CA SER A 207 -17.30 14.19 5.26
C SER A 207 -16.14 14.19 6.23
N LEU A 208 -15.79 13.00 6.74
CA LEU A 208 -14.61 12.81 7.57
C LEU A 208 -13.33 13.24 6.83
N ARG A 209 -13.21 12.90 5.55
CA ARG A 209 -12.05 13.27 4.71
C ARG A 209 -11.87 14.79 4.62
N TYR A 210 -12.96 15.53 4.43
CA TYR A 210 -12.91 16.99 4.38
C TYR A 210 -12.46 17.57 5.73
N SER A 211 -13.03 17.08 6.85
CA SER A 211 -12.67 17.52 8.20
C SER A 211 -11.19 17.25 8.54
N LEU A 212 -10.66 16.07 8.20
CA LEU A 212 -9.24 15.74 8.41
C LEU A 212 -8.31 16.63 7.57
N ASN A 213 -8.67 16.92 6.32
CA ASN A 213 -7.91 17.87 5.50
C ASN A 213 -7.94 19.28 6.10
N LEU A 214 -9.11 19.74 6.59
CA LEU A 214 -9.24 21.02 7.28
C LEU A 214 -8.34 21.10 8.52
N LEU A 215 -8.20 20.00 9.28
CA LEU A 215 -7.29 19.92 10.43
C LEU A 215 -5.85 20.22 10.00
N THR A 216 -5.34 19.53 8.99
CA THR A 216 -3.97 19.70 8.49
C THR A 216 -3.73 21.11 7.95
N PHE A 217 -4.67 21.67 7.17
CA PHE A 217 -4.55 23.04 6.65
C PHE A 217 -4.66 24.11 7.75
N SER A 218 -5.53 23.89 8.74
CA SER A 218 -5.63 24.76 9.92
C SER A 218 -4.35 24.73 10.74
N ASN A 219 -3.72 23.56 10.87
CA ASN A 219 -2.41 23.44 11.51
C ASN A 219 -1.32 24.21 10.76
N ALA A 220 -1.25 24.07 9.43
CA ALA A 220 -0.28 24.80 8.62
C ALA A 220 -0.42 26.33 8.79
N ARG A 221 -1.66 26.82 8.89
CA ARG A 221 -1.97 28.23 9.15
C ARG A 221 -1.60 28.66 10.58
N ALA A 222 -1.93 27.86 11.58
CA ALA A 222 -1.63 28.14 12.98
C ALA A 222 -0.11 28.11 13.24
N SER A 223 0.60 27.16 12.60
CA SER A 223 2.06 27.03 12.63
C SER A 223 2.77 28.27 12.10
N LYS A 224 2.26 28.93 11.04
CA LYS A 224 2.81 30.23 10.58
C LYS A 224 2.75 31.32 11.65
N ARG A 225 1.87 31.18 12.65
CA ARG A 225 1.68 32.10 13.76
C ARG A 225 2.23 31.55 15.08
N ASN A 226 2.98 30.43 15.05
CA ASN A 226 3.56 29.75 16.21
C ASN A 226 2.56 29.52 17.36
N ARG A 227 1.34 29.09 17.02
CA ARG A 227 0.26 28.89 17.98
C ARG A 227 -0.52 27.61 17.68
N SER A 228 -1.31 27.14 18.65
CA SER A 228 -2.28 26.07 18.46
C SER A 228 -3.44 26.53 17.57
N ILE A 229 -4.13 25.57 16.96
CA ILE A 229 -5.32 25.84 16.14
C ILE A 229 -6.41 26.46 17.01
N ILE A 230 -7.03 27.54 16.51
CA ILE A 230 -8.25 28.14 17.06
C ILE A 230 -9.39 28.10 16.06
N LEU A 231 -10.60 28.43 16.53
CA LEU A 231 -11.83 28.38 15.75
C LEU A 231 -11.76 29.26 14.49
N GLU A 232 -11.13 30.43 14.59
CA GLU A 232 -10.92 31.33 13.45
C GLU A 232 -10.05 30.73 12.34
N ASP A 233 -9.10 29.86 12.69
CA ASP A 233 -8.26 29.20 11.69
C ASP A 233 -9.10 28.20 10.89
N ILE A 234 -9.89 27.38 11.58
CA ILE A 234 -10.79 26.41 10.94
C ILE A 234 -11.82 27.11 10.06
N LYS A 235 -12.49 28.14 10.59
CA LYS A 235 -13.47 28.92 9.81
C LYS A 235 -12.86 29.50 8.56
N ARG A 236 -11.70 30.16 8.68
CA ARG A 236 -11.06 30.79 7.54
C ARG A 236 -10.55 29.77 6.51
N VAL A 237 -10.10 28.59 6.94
CA VAL A 237 -9.72 27.50 6.04
C VAL A 237 -10.97 26.95 5.35
N SER A 238 -12.08 26.77 6.08
CA SER A 238 -13.36 26.29 5.53
C SER A 238 -14.01 27.26 4.52
N ASP A 239 -13.71 28.56 4.62
CA ASP A 239 -14.13 29.57 3.64
C ASP A 239 -13.33 29.47 2.33
N ILE A 240 -12.06 29.08 2.42
CA ILE A 240 -11.14 28.98 1.27
C ILE A 240 -11.31 27.63 0.57
N PHE A 241 -11.35 26.56 1.34
CA PHE A 241 -11.50 25.19 0.84
C PHE A 241 -12.96 24.77 1.02
N LEU A 242 -13.72 24.81 -0.06
CA LEU A 242 -15.11 24.39 -0.06
C LEU A 242 -15.21 22.86 0.00
N ASP A 243 -16.22 22.35 0.70
CA ASP A 243 -16.65 20.95 0.54
C ASP A 243 -17.36 20.76 -0.80
N GLU A 244 -17.54 19.50 -1.18
CA GLU A 244 -18.16 19.10 -2.45
C GLU A 244 -19.54 19.72 -2.65
N ASN A 245 -20.42 19.67 -1.64
CA ASN A 245 -21.77 20.20 -1.72
C ASN A 245 -21.77 21.72 -1.95
N ARG A 246 -20.92 22.47 -1.23
CA ARG A 246 -20.75 23.91 -1.47
C ARG A 246 -20.15 24.21 -2.84
N ALA A 247 -19.18 23.42 -3.29
CA ALA A 247 -18.55 23.59 -4.60
C ALA A 247 -19.57 23.38 -5.74
N ILE A 248 -20.40 22.33 -5.68
CA ILE A 248 -21.47 22.07 -6.66
C ILE A 248 -22.48 23.23 -6.67
N SER A 249 -22.88 23.73 -5.50
CA SER A 249 -23.78 24.89 -5.40
C SER A 249 -23.21 26.16 -6.04
N CYS A 250 -21.89 26.36 -5.95
CA CYS A 250 -21.21 27.47 -6.62
C CYS A 250 -21.15 27.30 -8.15
N LEU A 251 -21.04 26.07 -8.65
CA LEU A 251 -21.00 25.79 -10.09
C LEU A 251 -22.37 25.89 -10.76
N ASN A 252 -23.45 25.61 -10.01
CA ASN A 252 -24.83 25.69 -10.51
C ASN A 252 -25.43 27.11 -10.44
N LYS A 253 -24.62 28.15 -10.18
CA LYS A 253 -25.00 29.56 -10.22
C LYS A 253 -24.41 30.25 -11.45
#